data_AF-A0A7G8W435-F1
#
_entry.id   AF-A0A7G8W435-F1
#
_cell.length_a   1.000
_cell.length_b   1.000
_cell.length_c   1.000
_cell.angle_alpha   90.00
_cell.angle_beta   90.00
_cell.angle_gamma   90.00
#
_symmetry.space_group_name_H-M   'P 1'
#
loop_
_entity.id
_entity.type
_entity.pdbx_description
1 polymer ?
#
loop_
_entity_poly.entity_id
_entity_poly.type
_entity_poly.pdbx_seq_one_letter_code
_entity_poly.pdbx_strand_id
1 'polypeptide(L)'
;MINIDERTITDAVVQSFATCPDLRLRAILTRLVHHLHDFAREVKLTEAEWLAGIQFLTDAGDITDAKRQEFILLSDTLGLSTLVTAQNNQRPAGCTEATVFGPFFVEGAPEVANGADIANGAKGLPCYVRGSVKGLDGLPILEATIDVWQSDDDGFYDVQHPDLEQHQARARLRNRSDGTFDFRSIVAVPYQIPKDGPVGKMLEATGRHAWRPAHLHFMIVAPGYERLITHVFRSDGPYLESDAVFGVRSTLIADWQRHEPGMAPDGAVLAVPFFTLDYAFVLNRSIATASR
;
A
#
# COMPACT_ATOMS: atom_id res chain seq x y z
N MET A 1 -38.97 -20.18 8.90
CA MET A 1 -38.63 -19.99 7.46
C MET A 1 -39.20 -21.17 6.70
N ILE A 2 -40.26 -20.97 5.90
CA ILE A 2 -40.95 -22.00 5.09
C ILE A 2 -41.16 -21.40 3.69
N ASN A 3 -40.93 -22.17 2.62
CA ASN A 3 -41.08 -21.76 1.20
C ASN A 3 -40.19 -20.58 0.77
N ILE A 4 -38.91 -20.61 1.09
CA ILE A 4 -37.94 -19.62 0.57
C ILE A 4 -37.63 -19.91 -0.91
N ASP A 5 -37.54 -18.86 -1.72
CA ASP A 5 -37.14 -18.88 -3.13
C ASP A 5 -36.07 -17.81 -3.45
N GLU A 6 -35.70 -17.71 -4.73
CA GLU A 6 -34.70 -16.77 -5.26
C GLU A 6 -34.96 -15.29 -4.88
N ARG A 7 -36.24 -14.92 -4.70
CA ARG A 7 -36.66 -13.53 -4.47
C ARG A 7 -36.85 -13.22 -2.99
N THR A 8 -37.24 -14.22 -2.20
CA THR A 8 -37.55 -14.08 -0.77
C THR A 8 -36.37 -14.41 0.16
N ILE A 9 -35.33 -15.11 -0.32
CA ILE A 9 -34.17 -15.48 0.50
C ILE A 9 -33.41 -14.28 1.07
N THR A 10 -33.30 -13.18 0.31
CA THR A 10 -32.55 -11.99 0.76
C THR A 10 -33.17 -11.39 2.02
N ASP A 11 -34.49 -11.20 2.02
CA ASP A 11 -35.21 -10.64 3.17
C ASP A 11 -35.15 -11.59 4.37
N ALA A 12 -35.22 -12.91 4.13
CA ALA A 12 -35.09 -13.90 5.18
C ALA A 12 -33.71 -13.84 5.87
N VAL A 13 -32.62 -13.72 5.11
CA VAL A 13 -31.26 -13.58 5.66
C VAL A 13 -31.10 -12.25 6.39
N VAL A 14 -31.55 -11.14 5.81
CA VAL A 14 -31.48 -9.82 6.46
C VAL A 14 -32.25 -9.80 7.78
N GLN A 15 -33.44 -10.41 7.82
CA GLN A 15 -34.26 -10.53 9.03
C GLN A 15 -33.56 -11.37 10.11
N SER A 16 -32.69 -12.32 9.74
CA SER A 16 -31.92 -13.10 10.70
C SER A 16 -30.95 -12.25 11.54
N PHE A 17 -30.56 -11.06 11.03
CA PHE A 17 -29.70 -10.10 11.75
C PHE A 17 -30.49 -9.11 12.62
N ALA A 18 -31.83 -9.20 12.69
CA ALA A 18 -32.66 -8.19 13.34
C ALA A 18 -32.30 -7.94 14.81
N THR A 19 -31.88 -8.98 15.53
CA THR A 19 -31.51 -8.94 16.95
C THR A 19 -30.02 -8.67 17.20
N CYS A 20 -29.23 -8.38 16.16
CA CYS A 20 -27.81 -8.01 16.32
C CYS A 20 -27.70 -6.73 17.18
N PRO A 21 -27.01 -6.77 18.34
CA PRO A 21 -26.93 -5.63 19.25
C PRO A 21 -26.04 -4.50 18.71
N ASP A 22 -25.03 -4.84 17.90
CA ASP A 22 -24.18 -3.86 17.22
C ASP A 22 -24.90 -3.35 15.96
N LEU A 23 -25.40 -2.11 16.06
CA LEU A 23 -26.12 -1.45 14.97
C LEU A 23 -25.25 -1.23 13.72
N ARG A 24 -23.94 -1.02 13.89
CA ARG A 24 -23.03 -0.81 12.75
C ARG A 24 -22.75 -2.14 12.06
N LEU A 25 -22.46 -3.19 12.81
CA LEU A 25 -22.27 -4.53 12.26
C LEU A 25 -23.52 -5.00 11.52
N ARG A 26 -24.71 -4.80 12.10
CA ARG A 26 -26.00 -5.10 11.46
C ARG A 26 -26.13 -4.37 10.13
N ALA A 27 -25.84 -3.08 10.09
CA ALA A 27 -25.92 -2.28 8.87
C ALA A 27 -24.96 -2.79 7.78
N ILE A 28 -23.73 -3.16 8.15
CA ILE A 28 -22.73 -3.71 7.22
C ILE A 28 -23.21 -5.05 6.64
N LEU A 29 -23.58 -6.01 7.50
CA LEU A 29 -23.99 -7.35 7.07
C LEU A 29 -25.27 -7.31 6.22
N THR A 30 -26.25 -6.49 6.58
CA THR A 30 -27.46 -6.29 5.78
C THR A 30 -27.11 -5.84 4.36
N ARG A 31 -26.26 -4.82 4.21
CA ARG A 31 -25.87 -4.32 2.88
C ARG A 31 -25.04 -5.33 2.10
N LEU A 32 -24.12 -6.02 2.77
CA LEU A 32 -23.32 -7.09 2.15
C LEU A 32 -24.20 -8.17 1.55
N VAL A 33 -25.20 -8.66 2.30
CA VAL A 33 -26.12 -9.71 1.83
C VAL A 33 -26.93 -9.24 0.63
N HIS A 34 -27.44 -8.00 0.64
CA HIS A 34 -28.14 -7.45 -0.52
C HIS A 34 -27.24 -7.48 -1.77
N HIS A 35 -26.04 -6.91 -1.69
CA HIS A 35 -25.13 -6.85 -2.85
C HIS A 35 -24.68 -8.24 -3.31
N LEU A 36 -24.41 -9.17 -2.39
CA LEU A 36 -24.00 -10.54 -2.73
C LEU A 36 -25.12 -11.31 -3.44
N HIS A 37 -26.36 -11.23 -2.93
CA HIS A 37 -27.49 -11.90 -3.55
C HIS A 37 -27.89 -11.26 -4.88
N ASP A 38 -27.80 -9.92 -5.00
CA ASP A 38 -28.06 -9.22 -6.25
C ASP A 38 -27.02 -9.60 -7.31
N PHE A 39 -25.74 -9.68 -6.97
CA PHE A 39 -24.69 -10.19 -7.85
C PHE A 39 -25.02 -11.60 -8.38
N ALA A 40 -25.36 -12.54 -7.49
CA ALA A 40 -25.66 -13.92 -7.88
C ALA A 40 -26.87 -13.99 -8.84
N ARG A 41 -27.90 -13.18 -8.61
CA ARG A 41 -29.07 -13.08 -9.51
C ARG A 41 -28.75 -12.42 -10.84
N GLU A 42 -27.95 -11.35 -10.82
CA GLU A 42 -27.57 -10.58 -12.01
C GLU A 42 -26.81 -11.44 -13.01
N VAL A 43 -25.82 -12.19 -12.53
CA VAL A 43 -25.00 -13.08 -13.37
C VAL A 43 -25.62 -14.46 -13.59
N LYS A 44 -26.75 -14.76 -12.92
CA LYS A 44 -27.38 -16.09 -12.88
C LYS A 44 -26.39 -17.18 -12.52
N LEU A 45 -25.69 -16.97 -11.39
CA LEU A 45 -24.59 -17.81 -10.93
C LEU A 45 -25.03 -19.28 -10.85
N THR A 46 -24.32 -20.16 -11.55
CA THR A 46 -24.57 -21.60 -11.53
C THR A 46 -23.97 -22.26 -10.29
N GLU A 47 -24.43 -23.46 -9.94
CA GLU A 47 -23.86 -24.24 -8.82
C GLU A 47 -22.38 -24.55 -9.03
N ALA A 48 -21.96 -24.83 -10.27
CA ALA A 48 -20.57 -25.09 -10.61
C ALA A 48 -19.69 -23.84 -10.43
N GLU A 49 -20.15 -22.68 -10.88
CA GLU A 49 -19.44 -21.41 -10.68
C GLU A 49 -19.40 -21.00 -9.20
N TRP A 50 -20.48 -21.24 -8.46
CA TRP A 50 -20.50 -21.03 -7.02
C TRP A 50 -19.48 -21.93 -6.30
N LEU A 51 -19.43 -23.24 -6.60
CA LEU A 51 -18.43 -24.15 -6.06
C LEU A 51 -17.00 -23.73 -6.41
N ALA A 52 -16.77 -23.27 -7.65
CA ALA A 52 -15.47 -22.74 -8.06
C ALA A 52 -15.08 -21.48 -7.26
N GLY A 53 -16.03 -20.58 -6.99
CA GLY A 53 -15.83 -19.41 -6.13
C GLY A 53 -15.53 -19.77 -4.67
N ILE A 54 -16.21 -20.79 -4.12
CA ILE A 54 -15.89 -21.33 -2.80
C ILE A 54 -14.48 -21.90 -2.76
N GLN A 55 -14.11 -22.73 -3.75
CA GLN A 55 -12.75 -23.29 -3.83
C GLN A 55 -11.68 -22.21 -3.95
N PHE A 56 -11.94 -21.15 -4.72
CA PHE A 56 -11.04 -19.99 -4.83
C PHE A 56 -10.79 -19.32 -3.47
N LEU A 57 -11.84 -19.11 -2.67
CA LEU A 57 -11.72 -18.53 -1.33
C LEU A 57 -11.03 -19.50 -0.36
N THR A 58 -11.28 -20.80 -0.47
CA THR A 58 -10.57 -21.83 0.31
C THR A 58 -9.08 -21.82 0.02
N ASP A 59 -8.69 -21.88 -1.26
CA ASP A 59 -7.27 -21.85 -1.66
C ASP A 59 -6.58 -20.56 -1.19
N ALA A 60 -7.29 -19.43 -1.17
CA ALA A 60 -6.75 -18.16 -0.69
C ALA A 60 -6.52 -18.17 0.83
N GLY A 61 -7.38 -18.86 1.58
CA GLY A 61 -7.18 -19.13 3.00
C GLY A 61 -5.98 -20.05 3.24
N ASP A 62 -5.87 -21.15 2.48
CA ASP A 62 -4.83 -22.16 2.68
C ASP A 62 -3.41 -21.64 2.45
N ILE A 63 -3.24 -20.70 1.51
CA ILE A 63 -1.93 -20.11 1.20
C ILE A 63 -1.60 -18.88 2.07
N THR A 64 -2.54 -18.39 2.88
CA THR A 64 -2.34 -17.25 3.76
C THR A 64 -1.61 -17.69 5.04
N ASP A 65 -0.53 -17.00 5.38
CA ASP A 65 0.28 -17.26 6.58
C ASP A 65 0.73 -15.94 7.27
N ALA A 66 1.74 -16.02 8.14
CA ALA A 66 2.25 -14.86 8.88
C ALA A 66 2.96 -13.82 8.00
N LYS A 67 3.44 -14.21 6.81
CA LYS A 67 4.17 -13.36 5.86
C LYS A 67 3.36 -13.05 4.60
N ARG A 68 2.36 -13.88 4.27
CA ARG A 68 1.51 -13.77 3.09
C ARG A 68 0.05 -13.60 3.47
N GLN A 69 -0.61 -12.57 2.94
CA GLN A 69 -2.04 -12.32 3.13
C GLN A 69 -2.77 -12.29 1.78
N GLU A 70 -3.21 -13.46 1.31
CA GLU A 70 -3.82 -13.60 -0.02
C GLU A 70 -5.19 -12.89 -0.09
N PHE A 71 -5.94 -12.82 1.02
CA PHE A 71 -7.19 -12.04 1.07
C PHE A 71 -6.96 -10.53 0.96
N ILE A 72 -5.85 -10.01 1.50
CA ILE A 72 -5.46 -8.61 1.28
C ILE A 72 -5.10 -8.41 -0.18
N LEU A 73 -4.33 -9.34 -0.77
CA LEU A 73 -3.97 -9.26 -2.19
C LEU A 73 -5.20 -9.35 -3.13
N LEU A 74 -6.21 -10.14 -2.75
CA LEU A 74 -7.49 -10.17 -3.45
C LEU A 74 -8.21 -8.82 -3.36
N SER A 75 -8.26 -8.22 -2.17
CA SER A 75 -8.80 -6.87 -1.96
C SER A 75 -8.05 -5.82 -2.78
N ASP A 76 -6.73 -5.90 -2.84
CA ASP A 76 -5.86 -5.00 -3.60
C ASP A 76 -6.14 -5.11 -5.11
N THR A 77 -6.15 -6.33 -5.64
CA THR A 77 -6.32 -6.58 -7.07
C THR A 77 -7.74 -6.37 -7.57
N LEU A 78 -8.75 -6.41 -6.69
CA LEU A 78 -10.12 -5.99 -7.00
C LEU A 78 -10.36 -4.49 -6.75
N GLY A 79 -9.35 -3.75 -6.29
CA GLY A 79 -9.45 -2.30 -6.03
C GLY A 79 -10.19 -1.92 -4.75
N LEU A 80 -10.61 -2.89 -3.93
CA LEU A 80 -11.32 -2.64 -2.68
C LEU A 80 -10.42 -1.93 -1.66
N SER A 81 -9.16 -2.33 -1.53
CA SER A 81 -8.21 -1.66 -0.62
C SER A 81 -8.04 -0.18 -0.99
N THR A 82 -7.89 0.10 -2.28
CA THR A 82 -7.76 1.46 -2.82
C THR A 82 -9.03 2.28 -2.56
N LEU A 83 -10.22 1.69 -2.75
CA LEU A 83 -11.50 2.33 -2.45
C LEU A 83 -11.64 2.67 -0.96
N VAL A 84 -11.35 1.71 -0.08
CA VAL A 84 -11.41 1.90 1.38
C VAL A 84 -10.43 2.98 1.82
N THR A 85 -9.20 2.99 1.28
CA THR A 85 -8.23 4.06 1.54
C THR A 85 -8.76 5.42 1.12
N ALA A 86 -9.34 5.54 -0.07
CA ALA A 86 -9.89 6.80 -0.58
C ALA A 86 -11.07 7.31 0.27
N GLN A 87 -11.93 6.42 0.78
CA GLN A 87 -13.05 6.80 1.64
C GLN A 87 -12.62 7.33 3.01
N ASN A 88 -11.56 6.77 3.58
CA ASN A 88 -11.13 7.05 4.95
C ASN A 88 -9.99 8.07 5.05
N ASN A 89 -9.42 8.50 3.92
CA ASN A 89 -8.32 9.47 3.86
C ASN A 89 -8.67 10.68 2.99
N GLN A 90 -9.91 11.15 3.06
CA GLN A 90 -10.29 12.42 2.45
C GLN A 90 -9.67 13.57 3.25
N ARG A 91 -8.72 14.26 2.64
CA ARG A 91 -7.98 15.38 3.24
C ARG A 91 -8.22 16.67 2.45
N PRO A 92 -8.01 17.85 3.05
CA PRO A 92 -8.05 19.10 2.30
C PRO A 92 -7.08 19.08 1.10
N ALA A 93 -7.43 19.82 0.05
CA ALA A 93 -6.56 19.98 -1.10
C ALA A 93 -5.18 20.53 -0.67
N GLY A 94 -4.12 19.97 -1.24
CA GLY A 94 -2.73 20.31 -0.89
C GLY A 94 -2.07 19.34 0.10
N CYS A 95 -2.84 18.52 0.82
CA CYS A 95 -2.28 17.38 1.56
C CYS A 95 -1.74 16.32 0.60
N THR A 96 -0.69 15.62 1.00
CA THR A 96 -0.22 14.45 0.26
C THR A 96 -1.27 13.36 0.30
N GLU A 97 -1.59 12.77 -0.86
CA GLU A 97 -2.60 11.73 -0.96
C GLU A 97 -2.13 10.45 -0.26
N ALA A 98 -3.07 9.77 0.41
CA ALA A 98 -2.83 8.43 0.94
C ALA A 98 -3.05 7.37 -0.16
N THR A 99 -2.34 6.26 -0.08
CA THR A 99 -2.56 5.09 -0.93
C THR A 99 -2.42 3.80 -0.11
N VAL A 100 -2.69 2.65 -0.74
CA VAL A 100 -2.72 1.34 -0.09
C VAL A 100 -1.43 1.04 0.66
N PHE A 101 -1.53 0.35 1.81
CA PHE A 101 -0.35 0.07 2.65
C PHE A 101 0.59 -0.96 2.01
N GLY A 102 0.01 -1.94 1.31
CA GLY A 102 0.71 -3.11 0.81
C GLY A 102 1.02 -4.13 1.92
N PRO A 103 1.38 -5.38 1.56
CA PRO A 103 1.56 -6.46 2.52
C PRO A 103 2.96 -6.54 3.15
N PHE A 104 3.90 -5.68 2.75
CA PHE A 104 5.33 -5.83 3.07
C PHE A 104 5.87 -4.88 4.14
N PHE A 105 4.98 -4.17 4.85
CA PHE A 105 5.36 -3.47 6.06
C PHE A 105 5.57 -4.46 7.20
N VAL A 106 6.66 -4.28 7.96
CA VAL A 106 6.93 -4.99 9.21
C VAL A 106 7.33 -3.99 10.28
N GLU A 107 6.91 -4.27 11.52
CA GLU A 107 7.37 -3.51 12.68
C GLU A 107 8.84 -3.80 12.98
N GLY A 108 9.49 -2.91 13.75
CA GLY A 108 10.87 -3.11 14.19
C GLY A 108 11.94 -2.80 13.14
N ALA A 109 11.59 -2.05 12.08
CA ALA A 109 12.58 -1.51 11.15
C ALA A 109 13.68 -0.73 11.90
N PRO A 110 14.95 -0.80 11.46
CA PRO A 110 16.06 -0.16 12.15
C PRO A 110 15.89 1.36 12.18
N GLU A 111 16.08 1.96 13.35
CA GLU A 111 16.15 3.42 13.49
C GLU A 111 17.53 3.91 13.02
N VAL A 112 17.54 4.86 12.08
CA VAL A 112 18.77 5.41 11.49
C VAL A 112 18.80 6.93 11.58
N ALA A 113 20.02 7.48 11.59
CA ALA A 113 20.23 8.92 11.47
C ALA A 113 20.00 9.37 10.02
N ASN A 114 19.63 10.64 9.84
CA ASN A 114 19.58 11.26 8.52
C ASN A 114 20.95 11.21 7.83
N GLY A 115 20.97 10.89 6.55
CA GLY A 115 22.16 10.65 5.73
C GLY A 115 22.63 9.19 5.73
N ALA A 116 22.01 8.32 6.53
CA ALA A 116 22.34 6.89 6.54
C ALA A 116 21.97 6.20 5.23
N ASP A 117 22.62 5.06 4.97
CA ASP A 117 22.27 4.15 3.90
C ASP A 117 21.29 3.09 4.39
N ILE A 118 20.04 3.19 3.95
CA ILE A 118 18.97 2.25 4.29
C ILE A 118 18.91 1.06 3.33
N ALA A 119 19.64 1.09 2.22
CA ALA A 119 19.73 -0.08 1.34
C ALA A 119 20.30 -1.26 2.14
N ASN A 120 21.30 -0.99 2.99
CA ASN A 120 21.89 -1.95 3.93
C ASN A 120 22.22 -3.32 3.30
N GLY A 121 22.71 -3.29 2.05
CA GLY A 121 23.05 -4.48 1.27
C GLY A 121 22.04 -4.88 0.20
N ALA A 122 20.86 -4.23 0.13
CA ALA A 122 19.91 -4.45 -0.96
C ALA A 122 20.57 -4.11 -2.31
N LYS A 123 20.36 -4.99 -3.29
CA LYS A 123 20.87 -4.83 -4.65
C LYS A 123 20.14 -3.70 -5.36
N GLY A 124 20.87 -2.82 -6.04
CA GLY A 124 20.32 -1.81 -6.94
C GLY A 124 21.27 -0.63 -7.16
N LEU A 125 20.92 0.25 -8.10
CA LEU A 125 21.66 1.50 -8.31
C LEU A 125 21.43 2.45 -7.13
N PRO A 126 22.44 3.22 -6.68
CA PRO A 126 22.26 4.16 -5.58
C PRO A 126 21.19 5.23 -5.87
N CYS A 127 20.36 5.52 -4.87
CA CYS A 127 19.39 6.60 -4.90
C CYS A 127 19.51 7.46 -3.63
N TYR A 128 19.60 8.76 -3.82
CA TYR A 128 19.66 9.75 -2.73
C TYR A 128 18.30 10.41 -2.58
N VAL A 129 17.66 10.19 -1.44
CA VAL A 129 16.33 10.72 -1.16
C VAL A 129 16.45 11.87 -0.17
N ARG A 130 15.91 13.03 -0.55
CA ARG A 130 15.68 14.16 0.35
C ARG A 130 14.19 14.40 0.44
N GLY A 131 13.70 14.57 1.66
CA GLY A 131 12.30 14.90 1.90
C GLY A 131 12.11 16.03 2.89
N SER A 132 10.87 16.51 2.96
CA SER A 132 10.41 17.40 4.02
C SER A 132 9.01 17.03 4.48
N VAL A 133 8.72 17.24 5.75
CA VAL A 133 7.39 17.04 6.33
C VAL A 133 6.86 18.39 6.83
N LYS A 134 5.75 18.85 6.25
CA LYS A 134 5.16 20.16 6.56
C LYS A 134 3.65 20.09 6.72
N GLY A 135 3.08 21.10 7.36
CA GLY A 135 1.64 21.31 7.44
C GLY A 135 1.08 21.97 6.17
N LEU A 136 -0.24 22.04 6.07
CA LEU A 136 -0.94 22.82 5.03
C LEU A 136 -0.61 24.32 5.07
N ASP A 137 -0.20 24.83 6.23
CA ASP A 137 0.30 26.19 6.43
C ASP A 137 1.72 26.41 5.86
N GLY A 138 2.35 25.35 5.35
CA GLY A 138 3.72 25.37 4.83
C GLY A 138 4.80 25.33 5.91
N LEU A 139 4.43 25.29 7.19
CA LEU A 139 5.38 25.25 8.30
C LEU A 139 5.94 23.83 8.49
N PRO A 140 7.23 23.69 8.85
CA PRO A 140 7.81 22.39 9.13
C PRO A 140 7.11 21.73 10.32
N ILE A 141 6.84 20.44 10.20
CA ILE A 141 6.32 19.62 11.30
C ILE A 141 7.51 19.07 12.07
N LEU A 142 7.52 19.18 13.39
CA LEU A 142 8.58 18.64 14.23
C LEU A 142 8.28 17.22 14.70
N GLU A 143 9.32 16.46 15.02
CA GLU A 143 9.22 15.12 15.61
C GLU A 143 8.44 14.11 14.74
N ALA A 144 8.43 14.33 13.43
CA ALA A 144 7.84 13.37 12.50
C ALA A 144 8.75 12.13 12.44
N THR A 145 8.13 10.96 12.56
CA THR A 145 8.74 9.65 12.30
C THR A 145 8.38 9.23 10.89
N ILE A 146 9.38 8.82 10.11
CA ILE A 146 9.26 8.39 8.73
C ILE A 146 9.74 6.94 8.66
N ASP A 147 8.79 6.02 8.51
CA ASP A 147 9.07 4.64 8.12
C ASP A 147 9.09 4.59 6.58
N VAL A 148 10.16 4.03 6.01
CA VAL A 148 10.37 3.88 4.57
C VAL A 148 10.72 2.44 4.25
N TRP A 149 10.17 1.90 3.16
CA TRP A 149 10.52 0.58 2.66
C TRP A 149 10.27 0.45 1.15
N GLN A 150 10.99 -0.45 0.50
CA GLN A 150 10.87 -0.75 -0.93
C GLN A 150 11.41 -2.15 -1.26
N SER A 151 11.23 -2.60 -2.50
CA SER A 151 11.90 -3.79 -3.02
C SER A 151 13.36 -3.51 -3.39
N ASP A 152 14.15 -4.57 -3.52
CA ASP A 152 15.42 -4.59 -4.23
C ASP A 152 15.25 -4.55 -5.76
N ASP A 153 16.36 -4.54 -6.49
CA ASP A 153 16.45 -4.54 -7.95
C ASP A 153 15.96 -5.85 -8.60
N ASP A 154 15.81 -6.92 -7.82
CA ASP A 154 15.19 -8.18 -8.25
C ASP A 154 13.67 -8.17 -8.00
N GLY A 155 13.13 -7.10 -7.40
CA GLY A 155 11.71 -6.89 -7.16
C GLY A 155 11.18 -7.54 -5.88
N PHE A 156 12.06 -7.88 -4.93
CA PHE A 156 11.69 -8.52 -3.66
C PHE A 156 11.91 -7.57 -2.48
N TYR A 157 10.98 -7.58 -1.53
CA TYR A 157 11.19 -6.94 -0.22
C TYR A 157 12.02 -7.88 0.67
N ASP A 158 12.79 -7.33 1.59
CA ASP A 158 13.63 -8.08 2.53
C ASP A 158 12.88 -9.24 3.23
N VAL A 159 11.62 -9.02 3.63
CA VAL A 159 10.76 -10.02 4.30
C VAL A 159 10.46 -11.26 3.47
N GLN A 160 10.65 -11.18 2.14
CA GLN A 160 10.46 -12.27 1.20
C GLN A 160 11.72 -13.14 1.06
N HIS A 161 12.86 -12.65 1.55
CA HIS A 161 14.12 -13.40 1.57
C HIS A 161 14.27 -14.11 2.92
N PRO A 162 14.16 -15.44 2.98
CA PRO A 162 14.19 -16.18 4.25
C PRO A 162 15.57 -16.17 4.92
N ASP A 163 16.64 -15.95 4.14
CA ASP A 163 18.03 -16.09 4.58
C ASP A 163 18.68 -14.75 4.97
N LEU A 164 17.93 -13.63 4.95
CA LEU A 164 18.48 -12.35 5.37
C LEU A 164 18.62 -12.27 6.89
N GLU A 165 19.86 -12.07 7.35
CA GLU A 165 20.18 -11.86 8.76
C GLU A 165 19.86 -10.44 9.26
N GLN A 166 19.64 -9.50 8.34
CA GLN A 166 19.36 -8.10 8.63
C GLN A 166 18.31 -7.51 7.69
N HIS A 167 17.59 -6.50 8.16
CA HIS A 167 16.69 -5.70 7.33
C HIS A 167 17.46 -4.98 6.22
N GLN A 168 16.86 -4.95 5.03
CA GLN A 168 17.41 -4.27 3.85
C GLN A 168 16.34 -3.41 3.19
N ALA A 169 16.76 -2.29 2.59
CA ALA A 169 15.88 -1.33 1.92
C ALA A 169 14.67 -0.87 2.77
N ARG A 170 14.80 -0.87 4.10
CA ARG A 170 13.85 -0.27 5.03
C ARG A 170 14.55 0.38 6.20
N ALA A 171 13.96 1.45 6.71
CA ALA A 171 14.39 2.06 7.94
C ALA A 171 13.29 2.93 8.54
N ARG A 172 13.54 3.36 9.77
CA ARG A 172 12.82 4.44 10.42
C ARG A 172 13.79 5.59 10.68
N LEU A 173 13.37 6.80 10.37
CA LEU A 173 14.13 8.02 10.66
C LEU A 173 13.22 9.09 11.24
N ARG A 174 13.82 10.08 11.89
CA ARG A 174 13.13 11.30 12.35
C ARG A 174 13.59 12.49 11.52
N ASN A 175 12.68 13.38 11.21
CA ASN A 175 13.05 14.62 10.54
C ASN A 175 13.84 15.56 11.46
N ARG A 176 14.57 16.47 10.84
CA ARG A 176 15.33 17.54 11.50
C ARG A 176 14.40 18.66 11.94
N SER A 177 14.92 19.62 12.71
CA SER A 177 14.15 20.75 13.24
C SER A 177 13.60 21.70 12.18
N ASP A 178 14.14 21.67 10.95
CA ASP A 178 13.63 22.41 9.80
C ASP A 178 12.60 21.61 8.98
N GLY A 179 12.16 20.46 9.49
CA GLY A 179 11.20 19.57 8.84
C GLY A 179 11.80 18.64 7.79
N THR A 180 13.09 18.76 7.47
CA THR A 180 13.74 17.97 6.41
C THR A 180 14.23 16.61 6.90
N PHE A 181 14.39 15.68 5.98
CA PHE A 181 15.06 14.41 6.21
C PHE A 181 15.79 13.95 4.96
N ASP A 182 16.78 13.08 5.13
CA ASP A 182 17.56 12.55 4.01
C ASP A 182 18.12 11.15 4.31
N PHE A 183 18.26 10.33 3.27
CA PHE A 183 18.89 9.01 3.33
C PHE A 183 19.37 8.56 1.95
N ARG A 184 20.31 7.61 1.93
CA ARG A 184 20.68 6.83 0.75
C ARG A 184 19.88 5.53 0.74
N SER A 185 19.42 5.13 -0.43
CA SER A 185 18.76 3.84 -0.71
C SER A 185 19.24 3.35 -2.08
N ILE A 186 18.46 2.46 -2.68
CA ILE A 186 18.55 2.02 -4.06
C ILE A 186 17.36 2.53 -4.87
N VAL A 187 17.55 2.64 -6.17
CA VAL A 187 16.49 3.03 -7.12
C VAL A 187 15.35 2.01 -7.09
N ALA A 188 14.11 2.47 -6.96
CA ALA A 188 12.96 1.59 -7.09
C ALA A 188 12.81 1.07 -8.52
N VAL A 189 12.43 -0.20 -8.64
CA VAL A 189 12.11 -0.86 -9.90
C VAL A 189 10.67 -1.38 -9.89
N PRO A 190 10.03 -1.56 -11.07
CA PRO A 190 8.76 -2.26 -11.14
C PRO A 190 8.94 -3.71 -10.67
N TYR A 191 7.94 -4.23 -9.97
CA TYR A 191 7.95 -5.62 -9.50
C TYR A 191 6.56 -6.24 -9.66
N GLN A 192 6.49 -7.57 -9.58
CA GLN A 192 5.21 -8.29 -9.61
C GLN A 192 4.72 -8.60 -8.21
N ILE A 193 3.43 -8.40 -7.95
CA ILE A 193 2.79 -8.98 -6.77
C ILE A 193 2.86 -10.52 -6.82
N PRO A 194 2.76 -11.23 -5.68
CA PRO A 194 2.69 -12.69 -5.66
C PRO A 194 1.62 -13.21 -6.62
N LYS A 195 1.99 -14.19 -7.46
CA LYS A 195 1.11 -14.72 -8.53
C LYS A 195 1.05 -16.25 -8.59
N ASP A 196 1.68 -16.90 -7.63
CA ASP A 196 1.69 -18.35 -7.43
C ASP A 196 0.43 -18.87 -6.71
N GLY A 197 -0.42 -17.96 -6.21
CA GLY A 197 -1.67 -18.26 -5.53
C GLY A 197 -2.93 -18.03 -6.38
N PRO A 198 -4.13 -18.17 -5.78
CA PRO A 198 -5.41 -17.96 -6.44
C PRO A 198 -5.53 -16.59 -7.10
N VAL A 199 -5.02 -15.52 -6.47
CA VAL A 199 -5.09 -14.17 -7.07
C VAL A 199 -4.31 -14.13 -8.38
N GLY A 200 -3.14 -14.77 -8.43
CA GLY A 200 -2.37 -14.89 -9.67
C GLY A 200 -3.13 -15.60 -10.79
N LYS A 201 -3.78 -16.73 -10.47
CA LYS A 201 -4.65 -17.46 -11.41
C LYS A 201 -5.81 -16.60 -11.90
N MET A 202 -6.44 -15.81 -11.02
CA MET A 202 -7.50 -14.87 -11.39
C MET A 202 -6.99 -13.79 -12.35
N LEU A 203 -5.83 -13.21 -12.09
CA LEU A 203 -5.23 -12.21 -12.97
C LEU A 203 -4.92 -12.80 -14.35
N GLU A 204 -4.33 -13.99 -14.40
CA GLU A 204 -4.06 -14.69 -15.66
C GLU A 204 -5.35 -14.98 -16.43
N ALA A 205 -6.38 -15.53 -15.76
CA ALA A 205 -7.67 -15.84 -16.38
C ALA A 205 -8.41 -14.60 -16.90
N THR A 206 -8.12 -13.41 -16.35
CA THR A 206 -8.70 -12.13 -16.77
C THR A 206 -7.80 -11.32 -17.71
N GLY A 207 -6.66 -11.88 -18.14
CA GLY A 207 -5.70 -11.19 -19.00
C GLY A 207 -5.01 -9.98 -18.34
N ARG A 208 -5.00 -9.91 -17.01
CA ARG A 208 -4.37 -8.84 -16.24
C ARG A 208 -2.94 -9.22 -15.86
N HIS A 209 -2.06 -8.23 -15.88
CA HIS A 209 -0.68 -8.41 -15.39
C HIS A 209 -0.57 -8.20 -13.88
N ALA A 210 0.48 -8.74 -13.27
CA ALA A 210 0.79 -8.60 -11.84
C ALA A 210 1.76 -7.45 -11.52
N TRP A 211 2.17 -6.64 -12.51
CA TRP A 211 3.14 -5.57 -12.30
C TRP A 211 2.58 -4.39 -11.50
N ARG A 212 3.41 -3.90 -10.59
CA ARG A 212 3.29 -2.59 -9.95
C ARG A 212 4.39 -1.67 -10.49
N PRO A 213 4.12 -0.38 -10.71
CA PRO A 213 5.14 0.59 -11.10
C PRO A 213 6.17 0.76 -9.97
N ALA A 214 7.37 1.22 -10.33
CA ALA A 214 8.42 1.48 -9.35
C ALA A 214 8.00 2.56 -8.32
N HIS A 215 8.15 2.26 -7.03
CA HIS A 215 7.79 3.18 -5.95
C HIS A 215 8.55 2.94 -4.65
N LEU A 216 8.57 3.97 -3.80
CA LEU A 216 8.95 3.90 -2.39
C LEU A 216 7.72 4.03 -1.51
N HIS A 217 7.65 3.24 -0.46
CA HIS A 217 6.64 3.40 0.56
C HIS A 217 7.07 4.37 1.65
N PHE A 218 6.09 5.11 2.17
CA PHE A 218 6.25 5.97 3.32
C PHE A 218 5.07 5.78 4.28
N MET A 219 5.38 5.62 5.56
CA MET A 219 4.44 5.85 6.65
C MET A 219 4.99 6.97 7.52
N ILE A 220 4.23 8.06 7.64
CA ILE A 220 4.64 9.26 8.37
C ILE A 220 3.67 9.50 9.51
N VAL A 221 4.23 9.62 10.72
CA VAL A 221 3.49 9.90 11.95
C VAL A 221 4.14 11.09 12.64
N ALA A 222 3.34 12.08 13.04
CA ALA A 222 3.80 13.22 13.81
C ALA A 222 2.77 13.63 14.87
N PRO A 223 3.19 14.15 16.04
CA PRO A 223 2.27 14.62 17.07
C PRO A 223 1.27 15.66 16.54
N GLY A 224 -0.02 15.44 16.76
CA GLY A 224 -1.08 16.37 16.32
C GLY A 224 -1.44 16.29 14.83
N TYR A 225 -0.88 15.34 14.08
CA TYR A 225 -1.20 15.10 12.68
C TYR A 225 -1.79 13.71 12.47
N GLU A 226 -2.57 13.56 11.40
CA GLU A 226 -3.08 12.25 11.01
C GLU A 226 -1.95 11.44 10.40
N ARG A 227 -1.92 10.13 10.68
CA ARG A 227 -0.96 9.22 10.05
C ARG A 227 -1.16 9.21 8.54
N LEU A 228 -0.08 9.42 7.79
CA LEU A 228 -0.05 9.28 6.34
C LEU A 228 0.61 7.95 5.97
N ILE A 229 -0.07 7.15 5.15
CA ILE A 229 0.50 6.00 4.45
C ILE A 229 0.42 6.32 2.97
N THR A 230 1.56 6.33 2.28
CA THR A 230 1.61 6.71 0.88
C THR A 230 2.78 6.06 0.13
N HIS A 231 2.81 6.26 -1.18
CA HIS A 231 3.91 5.86 -2.05
C HIS A 231 4.41 7.07 -2.84
N VAL A 232 5.68 7.05 -3.26
CA VAL A 232 6.20 7.96 -4.28
C VAL A 232 6.62 7.14 -5.49
N PHE A 233 5.95 7.36 -6.63
CA PHE A 233 6.14 6.62 -7.87
C PHE A 233 7.13 7.32 -8.81
N ARG A 234 7.87 6.53 -9.59
CA ARG A 234 8.77 7.03 -10.63
C ARG A 234 7.99 7.47 -11.86
N SER A 235 8.18 8.72 -12.29
CA SER A 235 7.51 9.29 -13.47
C SER A 235 7.90 8.67 -14.81
N ASP A 236 9.09 8.07 -14.90
CA ASP A 236 9.65 7.47 -16.11
C ASP A 236 9.38 5.95 -16.23
N GLY A 237 8.65 5.38 -15.27
CA GLY A 237 8.46 3.93 -15.15
C GLY A 237 7.28 3.38 -15.94
N PRO A 238 7.35 2.12 -16.40
CA PRO A 238 6.18 1.43 -16.94
C PRO A 238 5.11 1.21 -15.86
N TYR A 239 3.89 0.88 -16.29
CA TYR A 239 2.76 0.48 -15.43
C TYR A 239 2.14 1.57 -14.55
N LEU A 240 2.49 2.86 -14.71
CA LEU A 240 1.82 3.96 -14.00
C LEU A 240 0.31 4.00 -14.27
N GLU A 241 -0.11 3.71 -15.50
CA GLU A 241 -1.51 3.70 -15.91
C GLU A 241 -2.20 2.33 -15.73
N SER A 242 -1.46 1.32 -15.27
CA SER A 242 -1.95 -0.06 -15.21
C SER A 242 -1.56 -0.81 -13.93
N ASP A 243 -1.20 -0.11 -12.86
CA ASP A 243 -0.84 -0.71 -11.56
C ASP A 243 -1.84 -1.79 -11.14
N ALA A 244 -1.33 -3.01 -10.89
CA ALA A 244 -2.15 -4.18 -10.59
C ALA A 244 -3.08 -4.00 -9.36
N VAL A 245 -2.75 -3.05 -8.47
CA VAL A 245 -3.51 -2.75 -7.25
C VAL A 245 -4.16 -1.36 -7.23
N PHE A 246 -4.11 -0.62 -8.36
CA PHE A 246 -4.73 0.71 -8.50
C PHE A 246 -4.22 1.76 -7.48
N GLY A 247 -2.96 1.65 -7.06
CA GLY A 247 -2.36 2.48 -6.02
C GLY A 247 -1.84 3.84 -6.50
N VAL A 248 -1.68 4.04 -7.80
CA VAL A 248 -1.13 5.28 -8.37
C VAL A 248 -2.10 6.45 -8.19
N ARG A 249 -1.54 7.61 -7.83
CA ARG A 249 -2.20 8.92 -7.86
C ARG A 249 -1.28 9.90 -8.55
N SER A 250 -1.82 10.81 -9.35
CA SER A 250 -1.01 11.74 -10.14
C SER A 250 -0.11 12.63 -9.28
N THR A 251 -0.55 13.01 -8.07
CA THR A 251 0.24 13.84 -7.14
C THR A 251 1.38 13.07 -6.46
N LEU A 252 1.37 11.74 -6.55
CA LEU A 252 2.37 10.85 -5.98
C LEU A 252 3.44 10.42 -7.01
N ILE A 253 3.32 10.89 -8.25
CA ILE A 253 4.33 10.67 -9.29
C ILE A 253 5.39 11.76 -9.17
N ALA A 254 6.65 11.36 -9.02
CA ALA A 254 7.79 12.26 -8.87
C ALA A 254 8.84 12.02 -9.96
N ASP A 255 9.63 13.05 -10.25
CA ASP A 255 10.83 12.91 -11.06
C ASP A 255 11.97 12.32 -10.24
N TRP A 256 12.58 11.27 -10.76
CA TRP A 256 13.71 10.58 -10.18
C TRP A 256 14.89 10.85 -11.10
N GLN A 257 15.66 11.88 -10.76
CA GLN A 257 16.66 12.39 -11.67
C GLN A 257 17.85 11.44 -11.72
N ARG A 258 18.13 10.91 -12.92
CA ARG A 258 19.32 10.10 -13.19
C ARG A 258 20.56 11.00 -13.36
N HIS A 259 21.66 10.59 -12.74
CA HIS A 259 22.98 11.19 -12.86
C HIS A 259 23.98 10.14 -13.37
N GLU A 260 24.89 10.57 -14.24
CA GLU A 260 26.02 9.74 -14.68
C GLU A 260 27.07 9.59 -13.56
N PRO A 261 28.00 8.62 -13.65
CA PRO A 261 29.07 8.44 -12.66
C PRO A 261 29.77 9.76 -12.31
N GLY A 262 29.93 10.03 -11.02
CA GLY A 262 30.42 11.31 -10.54
C GLY A 262 30.25 11.52 -9.04
N MET A 263 30.35 12.77 -8.61
CA MET A 263 30.17 13.16 -7.21
C MET A 263 28.69 13.16 -6.84
N ALA A 264 28.34 12.38 -5.82
CA ALA A 264 27.00 12.25 -5.29
C ALA A 264 26.70 13.32 -4.20
N PRO A 265 25.43 13.50 -3.78
CA PRO A 265 25.04 14.52 -2.81
C PRO A 265 25.72 14.42 -1.44
N ASP A 266 26.16 13.23 -1.05
CA ASP A 266 26.92 12.98 0.19
C ASP A 266 28.44 13.25 0.05
N GLY A 267 28.89 13.65 -1.14
CA GLY A 267 30.29 13.88 -1.46
C GLY A 267 31.06 12.63 -1.90
N ALA A 268 30.43 11.44 -1.91
CA ALA A 268 31.06 10.23 -2.43
C ALA A 268 31.24 10.32 -3.95
N VAL A 269 32.31 9.73 -4.49
CA VAL A 269 32.49 9.59 -5.94
C VAL A 269 32.04 8.20 -6.36
N LEU A 270 31.01 8.13 -7.19
CA LEU A 270 30.41 6.88 -7.66
C LEU A 270 30.90 6.55 -9.07
N ALA A 271 31.32 5.30 -9.27
CA ALA A 271 31.72 4.78 -10.58
C ALA A 271 30.53 4.28 -11.43
N VAL A 272 29.32 4.35 -10.88
CA VAL A 272 28.07 3.92 -11.51
C VAL A 272 27.07 5.08 -11.54
N PRO A 273 26.08 5.07 -12.44
CA PRO A 273 24.97 6.01 -12.38
C PRO A 273 24.24 5.94 -11.04
N PHE A 274 23.67 7.07 -10.62
CA PHE A 274 22.87 7.16 -9.41
C PHE A 274 21.67 8.07 -9.64
N PHE A 275 20.74 8.09 -8.69
CA PHE A 275 19.52 8.89 -8.79
C PHE A 275 19.34 9.80 -7.59
N THR A 276 18.60 10.89 -7.80
CA THR A 276 18.14 11.77 -6.72
C THR A 276 16.62 11.90 -6.75
N LEU A 277 16.01 11.93 -5.56
CA LEU A 277 14.59 12.21 -5.37
C LEU A 277 14.43 13.29 -4.30
N ASP A 278 13.78 14.39 -4.66
CA ASP A 278 13.32 15.42 -3.71
C ASP A 278 11.78 15.35 -3.61
N TYR A 279 11.21 15.19 -2.41
CA TYR A 279 9.76 15.12 -2.23
C TYR A 279 9.26 15.82 -0.95
N ALA A 280 8.18 16.59 -1.05
CA ALA A 280 7.58 17.28 0.09
C ALA A 280 6.26 16.65 0.50
N PHE A 281 6.22 16.13 1.74
CA PHE A 281 5.02 15.56 2.35
C PHE A 281 4.26 16.62 3.11
N VAL A 282 2.95 16.72 2.85
CA VAL A 282 2.04 17.66 3.51
C VAL A 282 1.03 16.86 4.33
N LEU A 283 1.10 16.99 5.65
CA LEU A 283 0.22 16.27 6.56
C LEU A 283 -1.01 17.11 6.95
N ASN A 284 -2.13 16.42 7.14
CA ASN A 284 -3.33 17.00 7.71
C ASN A 284 -3.28 16.95 9.24
N ARG A 285 -3.76 18.00 9.92
CA ARG A 285 -3.85 17.98 11.39
C ARG A 285 -4.91 16.97 11.84
N SER A 286 -4.59 16.24 12.90
CA SER A 286 -5.58 15.42 13.59
C SER A 286 -6.61 16.35 14.24
N ILE A 287 -7.88 16.15 13.93
CA ILE A 287 -8.95 16.77 14.72
C ILE A 287 -8.85 16.09 16.09
N ALA A 288 -8.54 16.85 17.14
CA ALA A 288 -8.71 16.35 18.48
C ALA A 288 -10.20 16.01 18.65
N THR A 289 -10.54 14.72 18.56
CA THR A 289 -11.83 14.26 19.04
C THR A 289 -11.82 14.52 20.54
N ALA A 290 -12.52 15.57 20.97
CA ALA A 290 -12.93 15.70 22.35
C ALA A 290 -13.59 14.37 22.72
N SER A 291 -12.98 13.66 23.67
CA SER A 291 -13.45 12.37 24.16
C SER A 291 -14.96 12.46 24.40
N ARG A 292 -15.74 11.69 23.63
CA ARG A 292 -17.15 11.43 23.89
C ARG A 292 -17.28 10.09 24.58
#